data_AF-G3BBV8-F1
#
_entry.id   AF-G3BBV8-F1
#
_cell.length_a   1.000
_cell.length_b   1.000
_cell.length_c   1.000
_cell.angle_alpha   90.00
_cell.angle_beta   90.00
_cell.angle_gamma   90.00
#
_symmetry.space_group_name_H-M   'P 1'
#
loop_
_entity.id
_entity.type
_entity.pdbx_description
1 polymer ?
#
loop_
_entity_poly.entity_id
_entity_poly.type
_entity_poly.pdbx_seq_one_letter_code
_entity_poly.pdbx_strand_id
1 'polypeptide(L)'
;MLSRTLIKRTRGVRYSSTKPIISFIPNENIYRFEGETLTPEQNQAAIPKRPTTFAVPKIHHEMLSPEYVADLVVKPDFNDLFFTSLSQDSPFSGDKSYKVIPKSPNQSPQSVNLLFGEITTKYIQVYNSQTYKLKQVPENITSSPLNTKVELNIQRALIDYMKSVKLDKISSRDQLYELGSRLKVFENTRKLNQGKIDLSGTNEMVTVEGVCIYLLDKGRDKVSEMAVVEFVKENLSSMTISSTIGVTEAIVKALKVSPSSSKLLDLIVQDIIPNSPESILRLHPSVLNDFVEILASNGFITEASKCLKVVIVKQQMEPSVNALEAYLNAYVSSDVDRLSFVRYNSFLKGVITSLPLTPVIAKIILDKAVGHSYELEAFVKILSTESNVRVLKELSPDIINKYIEIEKDNQDVNQQVKVARLVSLISNLKSKGLELSQIKESVGGFFSQSDYARNIESLS
;
A
#
# COMPACT_ATOMS: atom_id res chain seq x y z
N MET A 1 37.41 -89.81 37.35
CA MET A 1 37.80 -88.55 38.02
C MET A 1 36.97 -87.41 37.41
N LEU A 2 36.18 -86.73 38.26
CA LEU A 2 35.56 -85.38 38.14
C LEU A 2 34.90 -84.97 36.80
N SER A 3 33.57 -84.97 36.71
CA SER A 3 32.62 -83.83 36.89
C SER A 3 32.42 -82.98 35.61
N ARG A 4 31.27 -83.12 34.92
CA ARG A 4 30.09 -82.23 34.90
C ARG A 4 30.12 -81.06 33.88
N THR A 5 29.32 -81.25 32.82
CA THR A 5 28.24 -80.37 32.29
C THR A 5 28.41 -78.84 32.17
N LEU A 6 28.11 -78.32 30.95
CA LEU A 6 27.17 -77.22 30.55
C LEU A 6 27.68 -76.56 29.24
N ILE A 7 27.06 -76.67 28.04
CA ILE A 7 25.78 -76.14 27.52
C ILE A 7 25.68 -74.61 27.82
N LYS A 8 25.62 -73.64 26.88
CA LYS A 8 24.75 -73.45 25.68
C LYS A 8 25.19 -72.20 24.84
N ARG A 9 25.05 -72.30 23.51
CA ARG A 9 24.51 -71.36 22.47
C ARG A 9 24.68 -69.82 22.68
N THR A 10 25.02 -69.03 21.66
CA THR A 10 24.13 -68.67 20.51
C THR A 10 24.87 -68.12 19.27
N ARG A 11 24.18 -68.24 18.13
CA ARG A 11 24.51 -67.79 16.77
C ARG A 11 24.37 -66.27 16.59
N GLY A 12 25.10 -65.71 15.62
CA GLY A 12 24.81 -64.40 15.03
C GLY A 12 25.68 -64.11 13.79
N VAL A 13 25.18 -64.45 12.61
CA VAL A 13 25.76 -64.17 11.27
C VAL A 13 25.52 -62.71 10.87
N ARG A 14 26.51 -62.04 10.26
CA ARG A 14 26.27 -61.02 9.19
C ARG A 14 27.40 -61.03 8.15
N TYR A 15 27.02 -61.28 6.90
CA TYR A 15 27.84 -61.13 5.70
C TYR A 15 27.77 -59.70 5.15
N SER A 16 28.90 -59.34 4.53
CA SER A 16 29.23 -58.26 3.59
C SER A 16 28.09 -57.67 2.75
N SER A 17 28.06 -56.33 2.68
CA SER A 17 27.54 -55.56 1.54
C SER A 17 28.34 -54.25 1.42
N THR A 18 28.81 -54.01 0.20
CA THR A 18 29.85 -53.08 -0.26
C THR A 18 29.46 -51.60 -0.21
N LYS A 19 30.32 -50.75 0.37
CA LYS A 19 30.43 -49.32 0.07
C LYS A 19 31.92 -48.95 -0.14
N PRO A 20 32.25 -48.05 -1.08
CA PRO A 20 33.64 -47.76 -1.42
C PRO A 20 34.36 -47.01 -0.30
N ILE A 21 35.59 -47.41 0.00
CA ILE A 21 36.48 -46.74 0.95
C ILE A 21 37.00 -45.47 0.27
N ILE A 22 36.53 -44.32 0.74
CA ILE A 22 37.11 -43.02 0.36
C ILE A 22 38.47 -42.92 1.08
N SER A 23 39.54 -43.11 0.32
CA SER A 23 40.92 -42.90 0.77
C SER A 23 41.28 -41.43 0.57
N PHE A 24 41.32 -40.65 1.65
CA PHE A 24 41.89 -39.31 1.62
C PHE A 24 43.42 -39.42 1.59
N ILE A 25 44.03 -39.11 0.43
CA ILE A 25 45.46 -38.83 0.37
C ILE A 25 45.64 -37.39 0.90
N PRO A 26 46.45 -37.16 1.94
CA PRO A 26 46.74 -35.80 2.40
C PRO A 26 47.36 -34.97 1.27
N ASN A 27 46.88 -33.74 1.10
CA ASN A 27 47.31 -32.80 0.04
C ASN A 27 48.81 -32.43 0.07
N GLU A 28 49.54 -32.84 1.11
CA GLU A 28 50.97 -32.53 1.30
C GLU A 28 51.87 -33.09 0.19
N ASN A 29 51.40 -34.09 -0.57
CA ASN A 29 52.20 -34.73 -1.62
C ASN A 29 51.92 -34.24 -3.04
N ILE A 30 50.95 -33.33 -3.28
CA ILE A 30 50.50 -32.97 -4.64
C ILE A 30 50.87 -31.54 -5.04
N TYR A 31 51.05 -30.62 -4.09
CA TYR A 31 51.32 -29.21 -4.39
C TYR A 31 52.55 -28.69 -3.64
N ARG A 32 53.75 -29.13 -4.03
CA ARG A 32 54.97 -28.36 -3.73
C ARG A 32 55.04 -27.21 -4.73
N PHE A 33 54.56 -26.03 -4.33
CA PHE A 33 54.80 -24.81 -5.09
C PHE A 33 56.30 -24.50 -5.08
N GLU A 34 56.87 -24.23 -6.25
CA GLU A 34 58.29 -23.90 -6.50
C GLU A 34 58.74 -22.53 -5.91
N GLY A 35 58.09 -22.07 -4.83
CA GLY A 35 58.28 -20.74 -4.23
C GLY A 35 58.83 -20.75 -2.79
N GLU A 36 59.41 -21.85 -2.31
CA GLU A 36 60.09 -21.90 -1.01
C GLU A 36 61.47 -21.21 -1.07
N THR A 37 61.49 -19.89 -1.27
CA THR A 37 62.68 -19.04 -1.04
C THR A 37 62.56 -18.17 0.21
N LEU A 38 61.46 -18.27 0.95
CA LEU A 38 61.26 -17.53 2.19
C LEU A 38 61.55 -18.43 3.39
N THR A 39 62.33 -17.92 4.35
CA THR A 39 62.53 -18.63 5.61
C THR A 39 61.19 -18.78 6.35
N PRO A 40 61.05 -19.77 7.24
CA PRO A 40 59.81 -19.99 8.00
C PRO A 40 59.29 -18.72 8.70
N GLU A 41 60.21 -17.86 9.13
CA GLU A 41 59.95 -16.58 9.79
C GLU A 41 59.39 -15.54 8.82
N GLN A 42 59.92 -15.46 7.59
CA GLN A 42 59.42 -14.57 6.55
C GLN A 42 58.04 -15.01 6.06
N ASN A 43 57.81 -16.32 5.99
CA ASN A 43 56.51 -16.87 5.63
C ASN A 43 55.46 -16.55 6.72
N GLN A 44 55.83 -16.64 8.00
CA GLN A 44 54.96 -16.19 9.10
C GLN A 44 54.70 -14.68 9.09
N ALA A 45 55.69 -13.86 8.73
CA ALA A 45 55.53 -12.41 8.67
C ALA A 45 54.69 -11.94 7.47
N ALA A 46 54.66 -12.72 6.38
CA ALA A 46 53.86 -12.45 5.19
C ALA A 46 52.37 -12.79 5.39
N ILE A 47 52.02 -13.58 6.41
CA ILE A 47 50.62 -13.83 6.77
C ILE A 47 50.06 -12.52 7.36
N PRO A 48 49.08 -11.88 6.72
CA PRO A 48 48.46 -10.68 7.26
C PRO A 48 47.91 -10.97 8.64
N LYS A 49 48.25 -10.13 9.63
CA LYS A 49 47.68 -10.26 10.97
C LYS A 49 46.17 -10.19 10.87
N ARG A 50 45.48 -11.17 11.48
CA ARG A 50 44.02 -11.25 11.48
C ARG A 50 43.47 -9.90 11.96
N PRO A 51 42.56 -9.24 11.20
CA PRO A 51 42.01 -7.97 11.62
C PRO A 51 41.36 -8.12 13.00
N THR A 52 41.84 -7.34 13.96
CA THR A 52 41.36 -7.38 15.34
C THR A 52 40.03 -6.65 15.46
N THR A 53 38.95 -7.39 15.70
CA THR A 53 37.61 -6.83 15.94
C THR A 53 37.41 -6.30 17.37
N PHE A 54 38.46 -6.29 18.20
CA PHE A 54 38.42 -5.82 19.60
C PHE A 54 38.05 -4.33 19.74
N ALA A 55 38.33 -3.51 18.73
CA ALA A 55 37.99 -2.08 18.72
C ALA A 55 36.57 -1.78 18.18
N VAL A 56 35.86 -2.78 17.65
CA VAL A 56 34.47 -2.60 17.24
C VAL A 56 33.59 -2.83 18.48
N PRO A 57 32.77 -1.85 18.92
CA PRO A 57 31.83 -2.08 20.01
C PRO A 57 30.91 -3.23 19.61
N LYS A 58 31.10 -4.40 20.25
CA LYS A 58 30.26 -5.57 20.02
C LYS A 58 28.86 -5.25 20.53
N ILE A 59 27.91 -5.03 19.63
CA ILE A 59 26.48 -4.82 19.94
C ILE A 59 25.78 -6.17 20.20
N HIS A 60 26.52 -7.17 20.71
CA HIS A 60 25.93 -8.44 21.13
C HIS A 60 26.06 -8.50 22.64
N HIS A 61 24.96 -8.17 23.30
CA HIS A 61 24.73 -8.55 24.69
C HIS A 61 24.96 -10.05 24.82
N GLU A 62 25.60 -10.48 25.91
CA GLU A 62 25.89 -11.88 26.23
C GLU A 62 24.63 -12.73 26.01
N MET A 63 24.65 -13.60 25.00
CA MET A 63 23.62 -14.64 24.89
C MET A 63 23.87 -15.63 26.01
N LEU A 64 22.99 -15.63 27.02
CA LEU A 64 22.98 -16.66 28.05
C LEU A 64 22.81 -18.03 27.38
N SER A 65 23.67 -18.99 27.72
CA SER A 65 23.50 -20.37 27.24
C SER A 65 22.12 -20.89 27.69
N PRO A 66 21.37 -21.65 26.86
CA PRO A 66 20.05 -22.17 27.21
C PRO A 66 20.02 -22.96 28.52
N GLU A 67 21.17 -23.49 28.95
CA GLU A 67 21.37 -24.22 30.20
C GLU A 67 21.21 -23.34 31.46
N TYR A 68 21.48 -22.03 31.32
CA TYR A 68 21.43 -21.04 32.40
C TYR A 68 20.06 -20.37 32.54
N VAL A 69 19.15 -20.58 31.59
CA VAL A 69 17.77 -20.12 31.64
C VAL A 69 16.88 -21.35 31.82
N ALA A 70 16.07 -21.39 32.88
CA ALA A 70 15.07 -22.43 33.03
C ALA A 70 13.84 -22.08 32.20
N ASP A 71 13.97 -22.13 30.87
CA ASP A 71 12.82 -22.13 29.98
C ASP A 71 12.32 -23.57 29.83
N LEU A 72 11.03 -23.76 30.11
CA LEU A 72 10.28 -24.89 29.63
C LEU A 72 10.14 -24.71 28.10
N VAL A 73 11.12 -25.18 27.32
CA VAL A 73 11.02 -25.21 25.86
C VAL A 73 10.06 -26.34 25.48
N VAL A 74 8.76 -26.07 25.61
CA VAL A 74 7.73 -26.89 24.98
C VAL A 74 7.53 -26.31 23.59
N LYS A 75 7.49 -27.19 22.58
CA LYS A 75 6.86 -26.87 21.30
C LYS A 75 5.41 -27.33 21.43
N PRO A 76 4.50 -26.51 21.98
CA PRO A 76 3.15 -26.97 22.20
C PRO A 76 2.50 -27.27 20.86
N ASP A 77 1.81 -28.40 20.79
CA ASP A 77 0.95 -28.69 19.66
C ASP A 77 -0.38 -27.91 19.78
N PHE A 78 -1.24 -28.04 18.78
CA PHE A 78 -2.54 -27.36 18.80
C PHE A 78 -3.41 -27.79 19.99
N ASN A 79 -3.31 -29.05 20.41
CA ASN A 79 -4.09 -29.56 21.54
C ASN A 79 -3.57 -29.00 22.86
N ASP A 80 -2.24 -28.91 23.03
CA ASP A 80 -1.62 -28.32 24.20
C ASP A 80 -2.07 -26.88 24.40
N LEU A 81 -2.07 -26.06 23.33
CA LEU A 81 -2.57 -24.68 23.36
C LEU A 81 -4.07 -24.61 23.65
N PHE A 82 -4.87 -25.47 23.02
CA PHE A 82 -6.32 -25.48 23.18
C PHE A 82 -6.73 -25.83 24.61
N PHE A 83 -6.21 -26.93 25.16
CA PHE A 83 -6.55 -27.38 26.52
C PHE A 83 -6.02 -26.43 27.61
N THR A 84 -4.82 -25.88 27.43
CA THR A 84 -4.28 -24.92 28.41
C THR A 84 -5.03 -23.60 28.38
N SER A 85 -5.45 -23.10 27.21
CA SER A 85 -6.24 -21.86 27.10
C SER A 85 -7.63 -21.94 27.74
N LEU A 86 -8.18 -23.14 27.87
CA LEU A 86 -9.45 -23.41 28.54
C LEU A 86 -9.32 -23.62 30.05
N SER A 87 -8.09 -23.73 30.56
CA SER A 87 -7.84 -23.84 32.00
C SER A 87 -7.97 -22.48 32.69
N GLN A 88 -8.45 -22.50 33.94
CA GLN A 88 -8.70 -21.29 34.74
C GLN A 88 -7.41 -20.47 34.97
N ASP A 89 -6.25 -21.12 34.95
CA ASP A 89 -4.93 -20.54 35.18
C ASP A 89 -3.97 -20.80 34.00
N SER A 90 -4.42 -20.45 32.78
CA SER A 90 -3.65 -20.68 31.55
C SER A 90 -2.29 -19.93 31.57
N PRO A 91 -1.14 -20.64 31.47
CA PRO A 91 0.18 -20.02 31.44
C PRO A 91 0.44 -19.23 30.13
N PHE A 92 -0.29 -19.53 29.06
CA PHE A 92 -0.18 -18.82 27.78
C PHE A 92 -1.04 -17.55 27.71
N SER A 93 -1.98 -17.37 28.65
CA SER A 93 -2.85 -16.19 28.70
C SER A 93 -2.24 -15.02 29.46
N GLY A 94 -1.09 -15.22 30.10
CA GLY A 94 -0.33 -14.17 30.80
C GLY A 94 -1.08 -13.58 31.99
N ASP A 95 -1.00 -14.21 33.16
CA ASP A 95 -1.38 -13.56 34.42
C ASP A 95 -0.34 -12.48 34.77
N LYS A 96 -0.82 -11.30 35.20
CA LYS A 96 0.00 -10.16 35.67
C LYS A 96 0.85 -10.52 36.89
N SER A 97 0.54 -11.63 37.56
CA SER A 97 1.30 -12.16 38.70
C SER A 97 2.58 -12.89 38.29
N TYR A 98 2.69 -13.36 37.04
CA TYR A 98 3.89 -14.06 36.55
C TYR A 98 5.05 -13.07 36.39
N LYS A 99 6.10 -13.30 37.18
CA LYS A 99 7.37 -12.57 37.08
C LYS A 99 8.45 -13.52 36.61
N VAL A 100 9.30 -13.07 35.68
CA VAL A 100 10.52 -13.80 35.36
C VAL A 100 11.51 -13.57 36.50
N ILE A 101 11.85 -14.64 37.20
CA ILE A 101 12.78 -14.61 38.33
C ILE A 101 14.08 -15.31 37.87
N PRO A 102 15.26 -14.68 38.03
CA PRO A 102 16.52 -15.33 37.72
C PRO A 102 16.71 -16.58 38.60
N LYS A 103 17.21 -17.66 37.99
CA LYS A 103 17.41 -18.96 38.65
C LYS A 103 18.35 -18.90 39.86
N SER A 104 19.24 -17.90 39.88
CA SER A 104 20.12 -17.64 41.01
C SER A 104 19.76 -16.31 41.70
N PRO A 105 19.48 -16.31 43.01
CA PRO A 105 19.09 -15.10 43.76
C PRO A 105 20.20 -14.05 43.85
N ASN A 106 21.45 -14.41 43.50
CA ASN A 106 22.60 -13.51 43.49
C ASN A 106 22.83 -12.81 42.13
N GLN A 107 22.06 -13.15 41.09
CA GLN A 107 22.13 -12.46 39.81
C GLN A 107 21.19 -11.25 39.82
N SER A 108 21.74 -10.07 39.52
CA SER A 108 20.92 -8.87 39.30
C SER A 108 19.87 -9.15 38.23
N PRO A 109 18.63 -8.71 38.39
CA PRO A 109 17.58 -8.94 37.39
C PRO A 109 18.02 -8.35 36.04
N GLN A 110 18.41 -9.22 35.11
CA GLN A 110 18.70 -8.83 33.73
C GLN A 110 17.39 -8.69 32.95
N SER A 111 17.31 -7.71 32.06
CA SER A 111 16.17 -7.54 31.15
C SER A 111 16.05 -8.77 30.25
N VAL A 112 14.91 -9.47 30.34
CA VAL A 112 14.62 -10.60 29.45
C VAL A 112 14.13 -10.04 28.13
N ASN A 113 14.99 -10.06 27.12
CA ASN A 113 14.63 -9.60 25.78
C ASN A 113 13.86 -10.70 25.05
N LEU A 114 12.53 -10.64 25.12
CA LEU A 114 11.65 -11.50 24.34
C LEU A 114 11.63 -11.01 22.88
N LEU A 115 12.61 -11.43 22.07
CA LEU A 115 12.78 -10.95 20.69
C LEU A 115 11.50 -11.07 19.85
N PHE A 116 10.74 -12.16 19.98
CA PHE A 116 9.46 -12.31 19.29
C PHE A 116 8.40 -11.30 19.78
N GLY A 117 8.35 -11.03 21.08
CA GLY A 117 7.47 -10.02 21.68
C GLY A 117 7.83 -8.60 21.24
N GLU A 118 9.12 -8.27 21.21
CA GLU A 118 9.63 -6.99 20.72
C GLU A 118 9.33 -6.78 19.23
N ILE A 119 9.58 -7.80 18.41
CA ILE A 119 9.26 -7.80 16.98
C ILE A 119 7.76 -7.60 16.79
N THR A 120 6.93 -8.38 17.48
CA THR A 120 5.46 -8.29 17.40
C THR A 120 4.96 -6.91 17.84
N THR A 121 5.52 -6.35 18.91
CA THR A 121 5.17 -5.02 19.41
C THR A 121 5.53 -3.94 18.39
N LYS A 122 6.70 -4.02 17.78
CA LYS A 122 7.09 -3.13 16.67
C LYS A 122 6.15 -3.29 15.47
N TYR A 123 5.79 -4.51 15.09
CA TYR A 123 4.84 -4.73 14.00
C TYR A 123 3.47 -4.15 14.32
N ILE A 124 2.96 -4.32 15.55
CA ILE A 124 1.70 -3.73 15.99
C ILE A 124 1.79 -2.20 15.98
N GLN A 125 2.90 -1.62 16.45
CA GLN A 125 3.11 -0.16 16.41
C GLN A 125 3.11 0.37 14.97
N VAL A 126 3.85 -0.28 14.07
CA VAL A 126 3.87 0.08 12.64
C VAL A 126 2.48 -0.09 12.03
N TYR A 127 1.80 -1.21 12.31
CA TYR A 127 0.45 -1.47 11.84
C TYR A 127 -0.52 -0.37 12.29
N ASN A 128 -0.53 -0.05 13.59
CA ASN A 128 -1.42 0.95 14.18
C ASN A 128 -1.11 2.36 13.67
N SER A 129 0.17 2.68 13.44
CA SER A 129 0.56 3.98 12.86
C SER A 129 0.04 4.19 11.44
N GLN A 130 -0.25 3.10 10.71
CA GLN A 130 -0.80 3.13 9.36
C GLN A 130 -2.33 3.09 9.33
N THR A 131 -2.99 2.81 10.46
CA THR A 131 -4.44 2.77 10.59
C THR A 131 -4.91 3.95 11.44
N TYR A 132 -5.26 5.05 10.77
CA TYR A 132 -5.79 6.26 11.39
C TYR A 132 -7.24 6.47 10.98
N LYS A 133 -8.02 7.11 11.85
CA LYS A 133 -9.38 7.53 11.53
C LYS A 133 -9.30 8.73 10.59
N LEU A 134 -9.79 8.53 9.37
CA LEU A 134 -9.87 9.57 8.37
C LEU A 134 -11.01 10.54 8.72
N LYS A 135 -10.85 11.81 8.36
CA LYS A 135 -11.90 12.83 8.49
C LYS A 135 -12.68 12.92 7.20
N GLN A 136 -13.97 13.18 7.30
CA GLN A 136 -14.78 13.48 6.12
C GLN A 136 -14.28 14.74 5.43
N VAL A 137 -14.31 14.71 4.10
CA VAL A 137 -13.97 15.83 3.24
C VAL A 137 -15.01 16.93 3.44
N PRO A 138 -14.60 18.17 3.71
CA PRO A 138 -15.55 19.28 3.79
C PRO A 138 -16.27 19.45 2.44
N GLU A 139 -17.59 19.68 2.49
CA GLU A 139 -18.39 19.92 1.29
C GLU A 139 -17.83 21.08 0.47
N ASN A 140 -17.94 20.96 -0.86
CA ASN A 140 -17.30 21.81 -1.84
C ASN A 140 -17.33 23.30 -1.49
N ILE A 141 -16.17 23.95 -1.59
CA ILE A 141 -16.09 25.40 -1.65
C ILE A 141 -16.54 25.81 -3.06
N THR A 142 -17.81 26.18 -3.19
CA THR A 142 -18.41 26.69 -4.44
C THR A 142 -18.00 28.11 -4.80
N SER A 143 -17.15 28.77 -4.00
CA SER A 143 -16.68 30.11 -4.33
C SER A 143 -15.65 30.06 -5.44
N SER A 144 -15.95 30.73 -6.56
CA SER A 144 -14.92 31.11 -7.53
C SER A 144 -13.75 31.76 -6.77
N PRO A 145 -12.49 31.34 -6.99
CA PRO A 145 -11.34 31.96 -6.35
C PRO A 145 -11.12 33.42 -6.83
N LEU A 146 -11.89 33.87 -7.84
CA LEU A 146 -11.79 35.19 -8.42
C LEU A 146 -12.78 36.17 -7.79
N ASN A 147 -12.30 37.39 -7.51
CA ASN A 147 -13.14 38.50 -7.07
C ASN A 147 -14.17 38.87 -8.16
N THR A 148 -15.44 39.00 -7.78
CA THR A 148 -16.56 39.34 -8.69
C THR A 148 -16.30 40.60 -9.53
N LYS A 149 -15.63 41.62 -8.99
CA LYS A 149 -15.28 42.84 -9.75
C LYS A 149 -14.24 42.55 -10.84
N VAL A 150 -13.20 41.79 -10.52
CA VAL A 150 -12.16 41.38 -11.48
C VAL A 150 -12.77 40.54 -12.58
N GLU A 151 -13.67 39.62 -12.21
CA GLU A 151 -14.43 38.79 -13.15
C GLU A 151 -15.21 39.64 -14.16
N LEU A 152 -15.98 40.62 -13.68
CA LEU A 152 -16.76 41.52 -14.53
C LEU A 152 -15.87 42.37 -15.45
N ASN A 153 -14.70 42.81 -14.96
CA ASN A 153 -13.75 43.57 -15.77
C ASN A 153 -13.19 42.73 -16.92
N ILE A 154 -12.80 41.47 -16.65
CA ILE A 154 -12.34 40.55 -17.70
C ILE A 154 -13.46 40.25 -18.69
N GLN A 155 -14.68 39.98 -18.21
CA GLN A 155 -15.84 39.70 -19.06
C GLN A 155 -16.14 40.85 -20.01
N ARG A 156 -16.18 42.09 -19.51
CA ARG A 156 -16.44 43.29 -20.33
C ARG A 156 -15.36 43.47 -21.39
N ALA A 157 -14.09 43.43 -20.98
CA ALA A 157 -12.97 43.59 -21.90
C ALA A 157 -12.92 42.50 -22.98
N LEU A 158 -13.26 41.24 -22.63
CA LEU A 158 -13.37 40.15 -23.59
C LEU A 158 -14.46 40.43 -24.63
N ILE A 159 -15.65 40.84 -24.21
CA ILE A 159 -16.76 41.17 -25.11
C ILE A 159 -16.42 42.36 -26.00
N ASP A 160 -15.82 43.41 -25.44
CA ASP A 160 -15.45 44.61 -26.18
C ASP A 160 -14.34 44.32 -27.20
N TYR A 161 -13.36 43.47 -26.83
CA TYR A 161 -12.33 42.99 -27.73
C TYR A 161 -12.94 42.24 -28.93
N MET A 162 -13.78 41.24 -28.66
CA MET A 162 -14.46 40.44 -29.67
C MET A 162 -15.29 41.31 -30.63
N LYS A 163 -16.02 42.30 -30.10
CA LYS A 163 -16.76 43.27 -30.92
C LYS A 163 -15.84 44.14 -31.78
N SER A 164 -14.73 44.63 -31.22
CA SER A 164 -13.79 45.50 -31.94
C SER A 164 -13.08 44.80 -33.10
N VAL A 165 -12.78 43.51 -32.94
CA VAL A 165 -12.08 42.69 -33.95
C VAL A 165 -13.07 41.87 -34.80
N LYS A 166 -14.38 41.99 -34.54
CA LYS A 166 -15.46 41.24 -35.21
C LYS A 166 -15.25 39.72 -35.16
N LEU A 167 -14.97 39.20 -33.98
CA LEU A 167 -14.75 37.78 -33.73
C LEU A 167 -15.90 37.17 -32.93
N ASP A 168 -16.38 36.01 -33.36
CA ASP A 168 -17.35 35.22 -32.60
C ASP A 168 -16.68 34.33 -31.54
N LYS A 169 -15.40 34.00 -31.73
CA LYS A 169 -14.60 33.20 -30.81
C LYS A 169 -13.12 33.58 -30.90
N ILE A 170 -12.43 33.64 -29.76
CA ILE A 170 -10.96 33.75 -29.75
C ILE A 170 -10.38 32.38 -30.04
N SER A 171 -9.64 32.26 -31.14
CA SER A 171 -9.14 30.97 -31.63
C SER A 171 -7.64 30.78 -31.47
N SER A 172 -6.89 31.85 -31.21
CA SER A 172 -5.43 31.83 -31.15
C SER A 172 -4.89 32.44 -29.86
N ARG A 173 -3.68 32.00 -29.50
CA ARG A 173 -2.91 32.53 -28.37
C ARG A 173 -2.59 34.02 -28.53
N ASP A 174 -2.23 34.48 -29.73
CA ASP A 174 -1.88 35.88 -29.98
C ASP A 174 -3.03 36.86 -29.67
N GLN A 175 -4.27 36.45 -29.96
CA GLN A 175 -5.47 37.22 -29.61
C GLN A 175 -5.67 37.34 -28.09
N LEU A 176 -5.33 36.32 -27.32
CA LEU A 176 -5.34 36.39 -25.85
C LEU A 176 -4.23 37.30 -25.31
N TYR A 177 -3.07 37.32 -25.96
CA TYR A 177 -1.99 38.26 -25.62
C TYR A 177 -2.37 39.71 -25.93
N GLU A 178 -3.08 39.96 -27.03
CA GLU A 178 -3.60 41.29 -27.34
C GLU A 178 -4.63 41.74 -26.30
N LEU A 179 -5.56 40.87 -25.93
CA LEU A 179 -6.52 41.11 -24.84
C LEU A 179 -5.79 41.39 -23.52
N GLY A 180 -4.80 40.58 -23.18
CA GLY A 180 -3.97 40.74 -21.98
C GLY A 180 -3.21 42.07 -21.98
N SER A 181 -2.77 42.54 -23.15
CA SER A 181 -2.10 43.84 -23.29
C SER A 181 -3.07 45.00 -23.06
N ARG A 182 -4.30 44.93 -23.60
CA ARG A 182 -5.35 45.94 -23.37
C ARG A 182 -5.75 46.06 -21.91
N LEU A 183 -5.77 44.92 -21.20
CA LEU A 183 -6.06 44.83 -19.77
C LEU A 183 -4.83 45.09 -18.87
N LYS A 184 -3.67 45.38 -19.45
CA LYS A 184 -2.37 45.55 -18.75
C LYS A 184 -1.99 44.37 -17.84
N VAL A 185 -2.44 43.18 -18.21
CA VAL A 185 -2.37 41.96 -17.39
C VAL A 185 -0.93 41.59 -17.04
N PHE A 186 -0.02 41.67 -18.03
CA PHE A 186 1.40 41.36 -17.84
C PHE A 186 2.12 42.38 -16.96
N GLU A 187 1.81 43.68 -17.14
CA GLU A 187 2.34 44.74 -16.29
C GLU A 187 1.86 44.55 -14.85
N ASN A 188 0.59 44.17 -14.70
CA ASN A 188 -0.05 44.00 -13.41
C ASN A 188 0.54 42.81 -12.63
N THR A 189 0.67 41.65 -13.26
CA THR A 189 1.33 40.48 -12.67
C THR A 189 2.78 40.78 -12.30
N ARG A 190 3.53 41.51 -13.14
CA ARG A 190 4.91 41.91 -12.82
C ARG A 190 4.98 42.82 -11.59
N LYS A 191 4.08 43.80 -11.47
CA LYS A 191 4.03 44.70 -10.30
C LYS A 191 3.68 43.94 -9.02
N LEU A 192 2.77 42.97 -9.11
CA LEU A 192 2.37 42.11 -7.99
C LEU A 192 3.55 41.27 -7.50
N ASN A 193 4.24 40.59 -8.42
CA ASN A 193 5.38 39.73 -8.08
C ASN A 193 6.58 40.53 -7.51
N GLN A 194 6.69 41.81 -7.84
CA GLN A 194 7.72 42.70 -7.29
C GLN A 194 7.34 43.33 -5.95
N GLY A 195 6.15 43.05 -5.41
CA GLY A 195 5.68 43.62 -4.14
C GLY A 195 5.48 45.14 -4.20
N LYS A 196 5.27 45.71 -5.39
CA LYS A 196 5.18 47.17 -5.62
C LYS A 196 3.76 47.73 -5.49
N ILE A 197 2.82 46.95 -4.95
CA ILE A 197 1.41 47.30 -4.86
C ILE A 197 0.92 47.06 -3.43
N ASP A 198 0.22 48.04 -2.87
CA ASP A 198 -0.46 47.91 -1.59
C ASP A 198 -1.70 46.99 -1.69
N LEU A 199 -2.02 46.27 -0.61
CA LEU A 199 -3.14 45.32 -0.52
C LEU A 199 -4.52 45.91 -0.87
N SER A 200 -4.69 47.23 -0.84
CA SER A 200 -5.92 47.90 -1.26
C SER A 200 -6.06 48.01 -2.78
N GLY A 201 -4.94 48.07 -3.52
CA GLY A 201 -4.91 48.17 -4.98
C GLY A 201 -5.03 46.82 -5.70
N THR A 202 -4.82 45.70 -4.99
CA THR A 202 -4.86 44.35 -5.57
C THR A 202 -6.28 43.87 -5.87
N ASN A 203 -7.31 44.41 -5.22
CA ASN A 203 -8.68 43.90 -5.29
C ASN A 203 -9.41 44.16 -6.62
N GLU A 204 -8.91 45.08 -7.45
CA GLU A 204 -9.52 45.43 -8.75
C GLU A 204 -8.60 45.13 -9.94
N MET A 205 -7.41 44.61 -9.65
CA MET A 205 -6.34 44.44 -10.61
C MET A 205 -6.48 43.13 -11.38
N VAL A 206 -6.51 43.21 -12.70
CA VAL A 206 -6.56 42.04 -13.57
C VAL A 206 -5.15 41.50 -13.77
N THR A 207 -4.89 40.29 -13.28
CA THR A 207 -3.60 39.58 -13.43
C THR A 207 -3.73 38.40 -14.38
N VAL A 208 -2.58 37.86 -14.84
CA VAL A 208 -2.54 36.74 -15.78
C VAL A 208 -3.35 35.57 -15.24
N GLU A 209 -3.22 35.32 -13.95
CA GLU A 209 -3.87 34.18 -13.30
C GLU A 209 -5.37 34.39 -13.15
N GLY A 210 -5.79 35.63 -12.90
CA GLY A 210 -7.21 35.98 -12.91
C GLY A 210 -7.86 35.78 -14.29
N VAL A 211 -7.14 36.12 -15.37
CA VAL A 211 -7.59 35.82 -16.73
C VAL A 211 -7.64 34.32 -16.98
N CYS A 212 -6.62 33.56 -16.59
CA CYS A 212 -6.60 32.11 -16.75
C CYS A 212 -7.79 31.44 -16.03
N ILE A 213 -8.01 31.78 -14.77
CA ILE A 213 -9.13 31.27 -13.96
C ILE A 213 -10.46 31.62 -14.62
N TYR A 214 -10.65 32.87 -15.06
CA TYR A 214 -11.88 33.29 -15.74
C TYR A 214 -12.14 32.50 -17.02
N LEU A 215 -11.12 32.35 -17.88
CA LEU A 215 -11.23 31.65 -19.15
C LEU A 215 -11.57 30.16 -18.95
N LEU A 216 -10.98 29.54 -17.92
CA LEU A 216 -11.22 28.15 -17.57
C LEU A 216 -12.58 27.93 -16.88
N ASP A 217 -13.07 28.86 -16.07
CA ASP A 217 -14.34 28.68 -15.35
C ASP A 217 -15.56 29.12 -16.18
N LYS A 218 -15.51 30.31 -16.78
CA LYS A 218 -16.68 30.99 -17.39
C LYS A 218 -16.50 31.42 -18.84
N GLY A 219 -15.26 31.46 -19.34
CA GLY A 219 -14.92 31.94 -20.68
C GLY A 219 -14.90 30.87 -21.78
N ARG A 220 -15.18 29.59 -21.47
CA ARG A 220 -14.93 28.47 -22.40
C ARG A 220 -15.68 28.53 -23.72
N ASP A 221 -16.90 29.05 -23.72
CA ASP A 221 -17.68 29.13 -24.97
C ASP A 221 -17.08 30.17 -25.93
N LYS A 222 -16.40 31.19 -25.39
CA LYS A 222 -15.89 32.34 -26.12
C LYS A 222 -14.44 32.19 -26.57
N VAL A 223 -13.72 31.21 -26.04
CA VAL A 223 -12.29 31.01 -26.32
C VAL A 223 -12.01 29.54 -26.65
N SER A 224 -11.18 29.30 -27.66
CA SER A 224 -10.69 27.96 -28.01
C SER A 224 -9.86 27.38 -26.87
N GLU A 225 -10.11 26.12 -26.53
CA GLU A 225 -9.36 25.41 -25.49
C GLU A 225 -7.84 25.43 -25.76
N MET A 226 -7.43 25.27 -27.02
CA MET A 226 -6.00 25.35 -27.40
C MET A 226 -5.38 26.70 -27.04
N ALA A 227 -6.08 27.79 -27.33
CA ALA A 227 -5.59 29.13 -27.03
C ALA A 227 -5.43 29.32 -25.51
N VAL A 228 -6.37 28.81 -24.71
CA VAL A 228 -6.29 28.84 -23.24
C VAL A 228 -5.11 28.01 -22.75
N VAL A 229 -4.92 26.79 -23.26
CA VAL A 229 -3.83 25.89 -22.86
C VAL A 229 -2.47 26.51 -23.15
N GLU A 230 -2.25 27.02 -24.37
CA GLU A 230 -1.00 27.69 -24.76
C GLU A 230 -0.74 28.93 -23.90
N PHE A 231 -1.77 29.74 -23.67
CA PHE A 231 -1.67 30.94 -22.84
C PHE A 231 -1.30 30.61 -21.39
N VAL A 232 -1.91 29.58 -20.78
CA VAL A 232 -1.56 29.14 -19.43
C VAL A 232 -0.12 28.65 -19.41
N LYS A 233 0.25 27.73 -20.31
CA LYS A 233 1.57 27.07 -20.37
C LYS A 233 2.72 28.08 -20.37
N GLU A 234 2.65 29.11 -21.20
CA GLU A 234 3.71 30.10 -21.32
C GLU A 234 3.83 31.04 -20.13
N ASN A 235 2.73 31.24 -19.40
CA ASN A 235 2.70 32.13 -18.27
C ASN A 235 2.89 31.43 -16.92
N LEU A 236 2.95 30.09 -16.88
CA LEU A 236 3.16 29.32 -15.64
C LEU A 236 4.35 29.82 -14.82
N SER A 237 5.48 30.13 -15.47
CA SER A 237 6.70 30.63 -14.81
C SER A 237 6.52 31.99 -14.12
N SER A 238 5.51 32.76 -14.51
CA SER A 238 5.21 34.08 -13.95
C SER A 238 4.18 34.03 -12.83
N MET A 239 3.53 32.88 -12.59
CA MET A 239 2.48 32.72 -11.59
C MET A 239 3.07 32.44 -10.20
N THR A 240 2.41 32.93 -9.16
CA THR A 240 2.72 32.50 -7.79
C THR A 240 2.20 31.09 -7.52
N ILE A 241 2.70 30.43 -6.47
CA ILE A 241 2.18 29.10 -6.05
C ILE A 241 0.68 29.18 -5.76
N SER A 242 0.23 30.20 -5.03
CA SER A 242 -1.19 30.40 -4.72
C SER A 242 -2.04 30.59 -5.98
N SER A 243 -1.53 31.32 -6.96
CA SER A 243 -2.22 31.50 -8.24
C SER A 243 -2.27 30.18 -9.04
N THR A 244 -1.18 29.41 -9.03
CA THR A 244 -1.09 28.11 -9.70
C THR A 244 -2.08 27.10 -9.10
N ILE A 245 -2.30 27.15 -7.79
CA ILE A 245 -3.36 26.38 -7.11
C ILE A 245 -4.73 26.75 -7.71
N GLY A 246 -5.08 28.04 -7.73
CA GLY A 246 -6.37 28.49 -8.27
C GLY A 246 -6.58 28.14 -9.76
N VAL A 247 -5.52 28.23 -10.58
CA VAL A 247 -5.56 27.78 -11.97
C VAL A 247 -5.77 26.27 -12.05
N THR A 248 -5.06 25.49 -11.23
CA THR A 248 -5.21 24.02 -11.19
C THR A 248 -6.63 23.63 -10.78
N GLU A 249 -7.21 24.29 -9.77
CA GLU A 249 -8.60 24.09 -9.36
C GLU A 249 -9.59 24.38 -10.50
N ALA A 250 -9.37 25.47 -11.25
CA ALA A 250 -10.18 25.81 -12.40
C ALA A 250 -10.05 24.78 -13.54
N ILE A 251 -8.85 24.23 -13.78
CA ILE A 251 -8.66 23.15 -14.77
C ILE A 251 -9.32 21.84 -14.31
N VAL A 252 -9.22 21.46 -13.04
CA VAL A 252 -9.88 20.24 -12.52
C VAL A 252 -11.39 20.36 -12.63
N LYS A 253 -11.96 21.50 -12.21
CA LYS A 253 -13.39 21.81 -12.41
C LYS A 253 -13.75 21.77 -13.90
N ALA A 254 -12.82 22.16 -14.76
CA ALA A 254 -13.01 22.08 -16.21
C ALA A 254 -13.11 20.69 -16.76
N LEU A 255 -12.17 19.85 -16.38
CA LEU A 255 -12.12 18.45 -16.73
C LEU A 255 -13.33 17.70 -16.16
N LYS A 256 -13.87 18.08 -15.00
CA LYS A 256 -15.09 17.46 -14.47
C LYS A 256 -16.33 17.66 -15.37
N VAL A 257 -16.43 18.83 -16.01
CA VAL A 257 -17.51 19.12 -16.98
C VAL A 257 -17.22 18.48 -18.34
N SER A 258 -15.95 18.35 -18.71
CA SER A 258 -15.52 17.85 -20.01
C SER A 258 -14.35 16.86 -19.85
N PRO A 259 -14.62 15.63 -19.34
CA PRO A 259 -13.57 14.68 -18.93
C PRO A 259 -12.73 14.13 -20.07
N SER A 260 -13.18 14.31 -21.32
CA SER A 260 -12.46 13.89 -22.53
C SER A 260 -11.47 14.93 -23.08
N SER A 261 -11.25 16.05 -22.37
CA SER A 261 -10.29 17.07 -22.80
C SER A 261 -8.85 16.62 -22.50
N SER A 262 -8.23 15.95 -23.47
CA SER A 262 -6.84 15.46 -23.35
C SER A 262 -5.84 16.60 -23.16
N LYS A 263 -6.09 17.77 -23.76
CA LYS A 263 -5.15 18.92 -23.74
C LYS A 263 -5.05 19.58 -22.37
N LEU A 264 -6.18 19.74 -21.69
CA LEU A 264 -6.19 20.26 -20.32
C LEU A 264 -5.53 19.27 -19.34
N LEU A 265 -5.71 17.97 -19.60
CA LEU A 265 -5.07 16.92 -18.82
C LEU A 265 -3.55 16.89 -19.04
N ASP A 266 -3.10 16.97 -20.29
CA ASP A 266 -1.68 17.06 -20.66
C ASP A 266 -1.03 18.30 -20.03
N LEU A 267 -1.71 19.45 -20.04
CA LEU A 267 -1.23 20.67 -19.39
C LEU A 267 -0.94 20.45 -17.90
N ILE A 268 -1.84 19.78 -17.17
CA ILE A 268 -1.58 19.53 -15.74
C ILE A 268 -0.44 18.52 -15.57
N VAL A 269 -0.51 17.39 -16.26
CA VAL A 269 0.41 16.26 -16.05
C VAL A 269 1.83 16.57 -16.52
N GLN A 270 1.97 17.24 -17.66
CA GLN A 270 3.27 17.49 -18.30
C GLN A 270 3.87 18.84 -17.92
N ASP A 271 3.05 19.86 -17.64
CA ASP A 271 3.56 21.21 -17.38
C ASP A 271 3.37 21.64 -15.91
N ILE A 272 2.18 21.49 -15.32
CA ILE A 272 1.93 22.03 -13.96
C ILE A 272 2.58 21.15 -12.88
N ILE A 273 2.35 19.84 -12.88
CA ILE A 273 2.87 18.93 -11.85
C ILE A 273 4.41 18.96 -11.80
N PRO A 274 5.15 18.91 -12.93
CA PRO A 274 6.61 18.93 -12.89
C PRO A 274 7.19 20.28 -12.47
N ASN A 275 6.57 21.40 -12.88
CA ASN A 275 7.10 22.74 -12.60
C ASN A 275 6.67 23.30 -11.24
N SER A 276 5.55 22.85 -10.68
CA SER A 276 5.02 23.31 -9.40
C SER A 276 4.38 22.18 -8.59
N PRO A 277 5.14 21.15 -8.15
CA PRO A 277 4.58 20.02 -7.40
C PRO A 277 3.95 20.44 -6.06
N GLU A 278 4.38 21.57 -5.49
CA GLU A 278 3.80 22.12 -4.27
C GLU A 278 2.34 22.56 -4.41
N SER A 279 1.88 22.89 -5.63
CA SER A 279 0.49 23.29 -5.83
C SER A 279 -0.45 22.12 -5.51
N ILE A 280 -0.11 20.91 -5.95
CA ILE A 280 -0.89 19.69 -5.69
C ILE A 280 -0.96 19.37 -4.20
N LEU A 281 0.14 19.56 -3.46
CA LEU A 281 0.19 19.31 -2.01
C LEU A 281 -0.76 20.21 -1.22
N ARG A 282 -1.06 21.40 -1.76
CA ARG A 282 -1.87 22.44 -1.11
C ARG A 282 -3.28 22.57 -1.69
N LEU A 283 -3.64 21.78 -2.70
CA LEU A 283 -4.99 21.75 -3.25
C LEU A 283 -6.01 21.33 -2.19
N HIS A 284 -7.22 21.88 -2.30
CA HIS A 284 -8.32 21.50 -1.45
C HIS A 284 -8.66 20.00 -1.60
N PRO A 285 -8.95 19.26 -0.51
CA PRO A 285 -9.19 17.82 -0.57
C PRO A 285 -10.32 17.41 -1.53
N SER A 286 -11.37 18.23 -1.67
CA SER A 286 -12.47 17.93 -2.61
C SER A 286 -12.03 18.00 -4.07
N VAL A 287 -11.20 19.00 -4.42
CA VAL A 287 -10.64 19.14 -5.77
C VAL A 287 -9.64 18.02 -6.04
N LEU A 288 -8.84 17.62 -5.04
CA LEU A 288 -7.94 16.48 -5.18
C LEU A 288 -8.69 15.18 -5.45
N ASN A 289 -9.83 14.94 -4.79
CA ASN A 289 -10.65 13.76 -5.06
C ASN A 289 -11.19 13.76 -6.51
N ASP A 290 -11.75 14.88 -6.96
CA ASP A 290 -12.21 15.04 -8.35
C ASP A 290 -11.03 14.80 -9.33
N PHE A 291 -9.86 15.32 -8.99
CA PHE A 291 -8.67 15.16 -9.84
C PHE A 291 -8.16 13.72 -9.88
N VAL A 292 -8.18 12.99 -8.76
CA VAL A 292 -7.84 11.56 -8.70
C VAL A 292 -8.77 10.76 -9.61
N GLU A 293 -10.08 11.02 -9.54
CA GLU A 293 -11.08 10.35 -10.38
C GLU A 293 -10.79 10.56 -11.87
N ILE A 294 -10.51 11.82 -12.27
CA ILE A 294 -10.19 12.19 -13.65
C ILE A 294 -8.88 11.52 -14.12
N LEU A 295 -7.80 11.60 -13.32
CA LEU A 295 -6.51 11.03 -13.67
C LEU A 295 -6.58 9.51 -13.83
N ALA A 296 -7.23 8.83 -12.88
CA ALA A 296 -7.37 7.39 -12.90
C ALA A 296 -8.18 6.91 -14.10
N SER A 297 -9.30 7.59 -14.40
CA SER A 297 -10.18 7.26 -15.53
C SER A 297 -9.48 7.44 -16.89
N ASN A 298 -8.47 8.32 -16.96
CA ASN A 298 -7.68 8.57 -18.16
C ASN A 298 -6.34 7.79 -18.19
N GLY A 299 -6.10 6.86 -17.26
CA GLY A 299 -4.93 5.99 -17.26
C GLY A 299 -3.66 6.57 -16.63
N PHE A 300 -3.71 7.77 -16.04
CA PHE A 300 -2.59 8.39 -15.31
C PHE A 300 -2.49 7.86 -13.87
N ILE A 301 -2.28 6.55 -13.71
CA ILE A 301 -2.34 5.85 -12.42
C ILE A 301 -1.27 6.36 -11.44
N THR A 302 -0.07 6.68 -11.92
CA THR A 302 1.04 7.15 -11.08
C THR A 302 0.72 8.50 -10.44
N GLU A 303 0.21 9.44 -11.23
CA GLU A 303 -0.20 10.77 -10.81
C GLU A 303 -1.42 10.70 -9.89
N ALA A 304 -2.41 9.85 -10.23
CA ALA A 304 -3.56 9.58 -9.38
C ALA A 304 -3.13 9.03 -8.01
N SER A 305 -2.17 8.09 -7.97
CA SER A 305 -1.61 7.52 -6.74
C SER A 305 -0.94 8.60 -5.88
N LYS A 306 -0.17 9.50 -6.49
CA LYS A 306 0.46 10.64 -5.79
C LYS A 306 -0.60 11.55 -5.15
N CYS A 307 -1.62 11.93 -5.90
CA CYS A 307 -2.69 12.81 -5.40
C CYS A 307 -3.50 12.13 -4.29
N LEU A 308 -3.86 10.86 -4.46
CA LEU A 308 -4.61 10.09 -3.46
C LEU A 308 -3.81 9.91 -2.16
N LYS A 309 -2.49 9.71 -2.26
CA LYS A 309 -1.58 9.70 -1.09
C LYS A 309 -1.59 11.04 -0.34
N VAL A 310 -1.71 12.17 -1.03
CA VAL A 310 -1.81 13.49 -0.37
C VAL A 310 -3.09 13.57 0.45
N VAL A 311 -4.23 13.21 -0.14
CA VAL A 311 -5.54 13.21 0.54
C VAL A 311 -5.50 12.34 1.81
N ILE A 312 -5.02 11.11 1.68
CA ILE A 312 -5.09 10.12 2.77
C ILE A 312 -3.96 10.34 3.79
N VAL A 313 -2.70 10.41 3.35
CA VAL A 313 -1.55 10.40 4.27
C VAL A 313 -1.23 11.79 4.82
N LYS A 314 -1.28 12.83 3.97
CA LYS A 314 -0.89 14.19 4.36
C LYS A 314 -2.05 14.96 4.97
N GLN A 315 -3.23 14.89 4.35
CA GLN A 315 -4.42 15.62 4.79
C GLN A 315 -5.27 14.81 5.77
N GLN A 316 -5.06 13.49 5.89
CA GLN A 316 -5.83 12.57 6.74
C GLN A 316 -7.34 12.63 6.47
N MET A 317 -7.69 12.77 5.20
CA MET A 317 -9.08 12.89 4.73
C MET A 317 -9.53 11.61 4.02
N GLU A 318 -10.83 11.34 4.10
CA GLU A 318 -11.48 10.24 3.39
C GLU A 318 -11.46 10.49 1.88
N PRO A 319 -11.00 9.54 1.05
CA PRO A 319 -11.18 9.65 -0.38
C PRO A 319 -12.67 9.49 -0.73
N SER A 320 -13.13 10.16 -1.79
CA SER A 320 -14.47 9.91 -2.29
C SER A 320 -14.58 8.49 -2.86
N VAL A 321 -15.78 7.89 -2.77
CA VAL A 321 -16.02 6.54 -3.30
C VAL A 321 -15.68 6.49 -4.80
N ASN A 322 -16.11 7.47 -5.57
CA ASN A 322 -15.84 7.54 -7.01
C ASN A 322 -14.33 7.61 -7.31
N ALA A 323 -13.59 8.45 -6.59
CA ALA A 323 -12.14 8.57 -6.79
C ALA A 323 -11.41 7.28 -6.46
N LEU A 324 -11.80 6.61 -5.37
CA LEU A 324 -11.21 5.34 -4.95
C LEU A 324 -11.54 4.20 -5.92
N GLU A 325 -12.80 4.12 -6.38
CA GLU A 325 -13.22 3.15 -7.39
C GLU A 325 -12.52 3.36 -8.72
N ALA A 326 -12.47 4.59 -9.24
CA ALA A 326 -11.76 4.90 -10.47
C ALA A 326 -10.27 4.51 -10.37
N TYR A 327 -9.62 4.86 -9.25
CA TYR A 327 -8.22 4.53 -9.00
C TYR A 327 -7.96 3.02 -8.95
N LEU A 328 -8.78 2.25 -8.23
CA LEU A 328 -8.60 0.80 -8.13
C LEU A 328 -8.99 0.07 -9.42
N ASN A 329 -10.04 0.52 -10.12
CA ASN A 329 -10.46 -0.03 -11.41
C ASN A 329 -9.36 0.09 -12.48
N ALA A 330 -8.56 1.16 -12.42
CA ALA A 330 -7.43 1.30 -13.33
C ALA A 330 -6.41 0.14 -13.21
N TYR A 331 -6.37 -0.56 -12.07
CA TYR A 331 -5.53 -1.75 -11.89
C TYR A 331 -6.13 -3.05 -12.44
N VAL A 332 -7.43 -3.09 -12.72
CA VAL A 332 -8.10 -4.25 -13.31
C VAL A 332 -7.59 -4.48 -14.73
N SER A 333 -7.50 -3.40 -15.51
CA SER A 333 -6.98 -3.43 -16.88
C SER A 333 -5.45 -3.45 -16.96
N SER A 334 -4.75 -3.17 -15.85
CA SER A 334 -3.29 -3.20 -15.80
C SER A 334 -2.76 -4.59 -15.48
N ASP A 335 -1.72 -5.04 -16.19
CA ASP A 335 -1.02 -6.30 -15.93
C ASP A 335 0.00 -6.16 -14.77
N VAL A 336 -0.44 -5.55 -13.67
CA VAL A 336 0.37 -5.35 -12.47
C VAL A 336 0.30 -6.61 -11.60
N ASP A 337 1.46 -7.16 -11.26
CA ASP A 337 1.58 -8.32 -10.38
C ASP A 337 1.11 -8.00 -8.94
N ARG A 338 0.71 -9.05 -8.21
CA ARG A 338 0.18 -8.94 -6.83
C ARG A 338 1.11 -8.17 -5.89
N LEU A 339 2.41 -8.49 -5.90
CA LEU A 339 3.37 -7.88 -4.96
C LEU A 339 3.53 -6.39 -5.25
N SER A 340 3.60 -6.02 -6.52
CA SER A 340 3.59 -4.63 -6.94
C SER A 340 2.30 -3.91 -6.56
N PHE A 341 1.14 -4.52 -6.79
CA PHE A 341 -0.17 -3.96 -6.41
C PHE A 341 -0.22 -3.66 -4.91
N VAL A 342 0.13 -4.64 -4.06
CA VAL A 342 0.12 -4.48 -2.59
C VAL A 342 1.13 -3.42 -2.15
N ARG A 343 2.35 -3.42 -2.73
CA ARG A 343 3.39 -2.44 -2.39
C ARG A 343 2.95 -1.01 -2.72
N TYR A 344 2.44 -0.78 -3.93
CA TYR A 344 2.03 0.55 -4.39
C TYR A 344 0.83 1.08 -3.63
N ASN A 345 -0.10 0.20 -3.21
CA ASN A 345 -1.36 0.55 -2.56
C ASN A 345 -1.36 0.38 -1.04
N SER A 346 -0.20 0.13 -0.43
CA SER A 346 -0.05 -0.03 1.03
C SER A 346 -0.61 1.14 1.86
N PHE A 347 -0.61 2.35 1.31
CA PHE A 347 -1.18 3.55 1.93
C PHE A 347 -2.73 3.52 2.05
N LEU A 348 -3.42 2.67 1.29
CA LEU A 348 -4.87 2.49 1.35
C LEU A 348 -5.33 1.65 2.55
N LYS A 349 -4.40 1.07 3.31
CA LYS A 349 -4.75 0.21 4.45
C LYS A 349 -5.65 0.91 5.46
N GLY A 350 -5.40 2.18 5.76
CA GLY A 350 -6.28 2.97 6.63
C GLY A 350 -7.69 3.11 6.07
N VAL A 351 -7.81 3.37 4.76
CA VAL A 351 -9.09 3.46 4.04
C VAL A 351 -9.84 2.13 4.11
N ILE A 352 -9.20 1.02 3.73
CA ILE A 352 -9.82 -0.31 3.63
C ILE A 352 -10.33 -0.81 4.99
N THR A 353 -9.67 -0.41 6.07
CA THR A 353 -10.02 -0.86 7.43
C THR A 353 -10.99 0.05 8.16
N SER A 354 -11.12 1.33 7.77
CA SER A 354 -11.94 2.31 8.48
C SER A 354 -13.23 2.70 7.75
N LEU A 355 -13.28 2.58 6.42
CA LEU A 355 -14.42 3.01 5.62
C LEU A 355 -15.29 1.84 5.12
N PRO A 356 -16.61 2.07 4.93
CA PRO A 356 -17.46 1.13 4.22
C PRO A 356 -16.91 0.88 2.80
N LEU A 357 -16.73 -0.38 2.45
CA LEU A 357 -16.28 -0.78 1.13
C LEU A 357 -17.48 -0.89 0.19
N THR A 358 -17.26 -0.67 -1.10
CA THR A 358 -18.22 -1.05 -2.15
C THR A 358 -17.90 -2.46 -2.67
N PRO A 359 -18.87 -3.17 -3.29
CA PRO A 359 -18.60 -4.48 -3.89
C PRO A 359 -17.48 -4.45 -4.93
N VAL A 360 -17.40 -3.37 -5.72
CA VAL A 360 -16.35 -3.17 -6.73
C VAL A 360 -14.97 -3.12 -6.07
N ILE A 361 -14.80 -2.25 -5.07
CA ILE A 361 -13.52 -2.12 -4.36
C ILE A 361 -13.13 -3.45 -3.69
N ALA A 362 -14.08 -4.08 -3.00
CA ALA A 362 -13.84 -5.32 -2.29
C ALA A 362 -13.44 -6.47 -3.24
N LYS A 363 -14.08 -6.57 -4.42
CA LYS A 363 -13.72 -7.55 -5.45
C LYS A 363 -12.30 -7.35 -5.96
N ILE A 364 -11.90 -6.11 -6.26
CA ILE A 364 -10.53 -5.81 -6.73
C ILE A 364 -9.49 -6.21 -5.68
N ILE A 365 -9.76 -5.93 -4.40
CA ILE A 365 -8.86 -6.32 -3.31
C ILE A 365 -8.77 -7.86 -3.20
N LEU A 366 -9.91 -8.56 -3.27
CA LEU A 366 -9.95 -10.02 -3.25
C LEU A 366 -9.11 -10.62 -4.39
N ASP A 367 -9.24 -10.08 -5.60
CA ASP A 367 -8.57 -10.63 -6.78
C ASP A 367 -7.08 -10.28 -6.83
N LYS A 368 -6.71 -9.03 -6.48
CA LYS A 368 -5.36 -8.48 -6.70
C LYS A 368 -4.47 -8.46 -5.46
N ALA A 369 -5.02 -8.53 -4.24
CA ALA A 369 -4.23 -8.49 -3.01
C ALA A 369 -4.18 -9.84 -2.27
N VAL A 370 -5.31 -10.56 -2.22
CA VAL A 370 -5.41 -11.81 -1.46
C VAL A 370 -4.82 -12.97 -2.26
N GLY A 371 -3.76 -13.59 -1.73
CA GLY A 371 -3.12 -14.75 -2.35
C GLY A 371 -2.82 -15.90 -1.41
N HIS A 372 -3.15 -15.81 -0.11
CA HIS A 372 -3.11 -16.96 0.79
C HIS A 372 -4.25 -16.97 1.81
N SER A 373 -4.43 -18.10 2.50
CA SER A 373 -5.60 -18.34 3.37
C SER A 373 -5.68 -17.37 4.55
N TYR A 374 -4.57 -17.02 5.20
CA TYR A 374 -4.59 -16.02 6.28
C TYR A 374 -4.97 -14.59 5.81
N GLU A 375 -4.58 -14.18 4.60
CA GLU A 375 -5.00 -12.90 4.00
C GLU A 375 -6.50 -12.91 3.73
N LEU A 376 -7.04 -14.03 3.25
CA LEU A 376 -8.46 -14.20 3.00
C LEU A 376 -9.26 -14.13 4.31
N GLU A 377 -8.80 -14.79 5.36
CA GLU A 377 -9.44 -14.74 6.68
C GLU A 377 -9.47 -13.31 7.24
N ALA A 378 -8.35 -12.59 7.13
CA ALA A 378 -8.27 -11.18 7.52
C ALA A 378 -9.23 -10.30 6.69
N PHE A 379 -9.34 -10.55 5.39
CA PHE A 379 -10.25 -9.83 4.50
C PHE A 379 -11.72 -10.10 4.84
N VAL A 380 -12.10 -11.36 5.10
CA VAL A 380 -13.45 -11.73 5.54
C VAL A 380 -13.77 -11.06 6.88
N LYS A 381 -12.80 -10.93 7.80
CA LYS A 381 -12.99 -10.22 9.06
C LYS A 381 -13.28 -8.73 8.85
N ILE A 382 -12.60 -8.07 7.89
CA ILE A 382 -12.87 -6.67 7.52
C ILE A 382 -14.29 -6.53 6.93
N LEU A 383 -14.72 -7.47 6.10
CA LEU A 383 -16.06 -7.46 5.50
C LEU A 383 -17.17 -7.86 6.49
N SER A 384 -16.81 -8.52 7.59
CA SER A 384 -17.77 -8.95 8.63
C SER A 384 -18.21 -7.81 9.58
N THR A 385 -17.70 -6.60 9.41
CA THR A 385 -18.17 -5.41 10.14
C THR A 385 -19.58 -5.02 9.71
N GLU A 386 -20.36 -4.41 10.61
CA GLU A 386 -21.76 -4.01 10.35
C GLU A 386 -21.91 -3.16 9.08
N SER A 387 -20.94 -2.28 8.81
CA SER A 387 -20.91 -1.43 7.62
C SER A 387 -20.76 -2.20 6.29
N ASN A 388 -20.18 -3.41 6.32
CA ASN A 388 -19.78 -4.16 5.14
C ASN A 388 -20.56 -5.48 4.93
N VAL A 389 -21.46 -5.84 5.85
CA VAL A 389 -22.19 -7.13 5.78
C VAL A 389 -22.93 -7.33 4.46
N ARG A 390 -23.46 -6.26 3.85
CA ARG A 390 -24.10 -6.34 2.53
C ARG A 390 -23.12 -6.76 1.44
N VAL A 391 -21.93 -6.16 1.43
CA VAL A 391 -20.85 -6.48 0.48
C VAL A 391 -20.35 -7.91 0.71
N LEU A 392 -20.23 -8.34 1.97
CA LEU A 392 -19.86 -9.72 2.30
C LEU A 392 -20.82 -10.73 1.68
N LYS A 393 -22.14 -10.48 1.78
CA LYS A 393 -23.16 -11.37 1.20
C LYS A 393 -23.05 -11.44 -0.32
N GLU A 394 -22.86 -10.29 -0.97
CA GLU A 394 -22.73 -10.20 -2.42
C GLU A 394 -21.48 -10.93 -2.95
N LEU A 395 -20.34 -10.77 -2.27
CA LEU A 395 -19.06 -11.37 -2.67
C LEU A 395 -18.80 -12.77 -2.10
N SER A 396 -19.74 -13.35 -1.36
CA SER A 396 -19.55 -14.66 -0.74
C SER A 396 -19.18 -15.78 -1.74
N PRO A 397 -19.79 -15.87 -2.94
CA PRO A 397 -19.36 -16.84 -3.95
C PRO A 397 -17.92 -16.61 -4.41
N ASP A 398 -17.53 -15.36 -4.66
CA ASP A 398 -16.18 -14.99 -5.09
C ASP A 398 -15.14 -15.35 -4.00
N ILE A 399 -15.46 -15.12 -2.72
CA ILE A 399 -14.61 -15.48 -1.58
C ILE A 399 -14.37 -17.00 -1.51
N ILE A 400 -15.41 -17.80 -1.72
CA ILE A 400 -15.31 -19.27 -1.72
C ILE A 400 -14.45 -19.74 -2.90
N ASN A 401 -14.66 -19.17 -4.08
CA ASN A 401 -13.86 -19.50 -5.27
C ASN A 401 -12.38 -19.14 -5.06
N LYS A 402 -12.10 -17.97 -4.46
CA LYS A 402 -10.74 -17.54 -4.14
C LYS A 402 -10.07 -18.45 -3.12
N TYR A 403 -10.81 -18.93 -2.11
CA TYR A 403 -10.29 -19.93 -1.18
C TYR A 403 -9.90 -21.23 -1.89
N ILE A 404 -10.76 -21.72 -2.78
CA ILE A 404 -10.51 -22.95 -3.55
C ILE A 404 -9.27 -22.79 -4.44
N GLU A 405 -9.11 -21.65 -5.10
CA GLU A 405 -7.92 -21.30 -5.88
C GLU A 405 -6.65 -21.36 -5.04
N ILE A 406 -6.63 -20.66 -3.90
CA ILE A 406 -5.48 -20.61 -2.98
C ILE A 406 -5.08 -22.01 -2.49
N GLU A 407 -6.06 -22.84 -2.12
CA GLU A 407 -5.78 -24.17 -1.57
C GLU A 407 -5.43 -25.21 -2.63
N LYS A 408 -5.77 -25.00 -3.91
CA LYS A 408 -5.28 -25.84 -5.02
C LYS A 408 -3.77 -25.72 -5.21
N ASP A 409 -3.25 -24.51 -5.06
CA ASP A 409 -1.81 -24.24 -5.24
C ASP A 409 -0.96 -24.71 -4.05
N ASN A 410 -1.58 -24.98 -2.90
CA ASN A 410 -0.90 -25.28 -1.65
C ASN A 410 -0.70 -26.79 -1.46
N GLN A 411 0.30 -27.39 -2.12
CA GLN A 411 0.50 -28.86 -2.14
C GLN A 411 0.86 -29.48 -0.77
N ASP A 412 1.40 -28.70 0.16
CA ASP A 412 1.96 -29.19 1.42
C ASP A 412 0.93 -29.43 2.54
N VAL A 413 -0.31 -28.94 2.37
CA VAL A 413 -1.35 -29.02 3.42
C VAL A 413 -2.24 -30.24 3.22
N ASN A 414 -2.43 -31.03 4.29
CA ASN A 414 -3.33 -32.19 4.29
C ASN A 414 -4.76 -31.79 3.85
N GLN A 415 -5.34 -32.54 2.91
CA GLN A 415 -6.69 -32.35 2.38
C GLN A 415 -7.77 -32.22 3.48
N GLN A 416 -7.64 -32.96 4.59
CA GLN A 416 -8.58 -32.87 5.71
C GLN A 416 -8.57 -31.49 6.37
N VAL A 417 -7.39 -30.88 6.51
CA VAL A 417 -7.23 -29.52 7.06
C VAL A 417 -7.83 -28.49 6.11
N LYS A 418 -7.64 -28.67 4.79
CA LYS A 418 -8.23 -27.80 3.76
C LYS A 418 -9.76 -27.81 3.79
N VAL A 419 -10.35 -29.00 3.92
CA VAL A 419 -11.81 -29.18 4.03
C VAL A 419 -12.33 -28.59 5.34
N ALA A 420 -11.68 -28.85 6.47
CA ALA A 420 -12.11 -28.30 7.77
C ALA A 420 -12.13 -26.76 7.77
N ARG A 421 -11.09 -26.13 7.19
CA ARG A 421 -11.01 -24.67 7.03
C ARG A 421 -12.09 -24.12 6.10
N LEU A 422 -12.38 -24.80 4.99
CA LEU A 422 -13.47 -24.41 4.08
C LEU A 422 -14.83 -24.48 4.79
N VAL A 423 -15.09 -25.55 5.54
CA VAL A 423 -16.33 -25.71 6.32
C VAL A 423 -16.45 -24.62 7.38
N SER A 424 -15.36 -24.28 8.06
CA SER A 424 -15.33 -23.17 9.02
C SER A 424 -15.64 -21.83 8.37
N LEU A 425 -15.05 -21.54 7.20
CA LEU A 425 -15.33 -20.33 6.43
C LEU A 425 -16.82 -20.27 6.02
N ILE A 426 -17.36 -21.35 5.45
CA ILE A 426 -18.76 -21.44 5.05
C ILE A 426 -19.69 -21.25 6.26
N SER A 427 -19.38 -21.87 7.39
CA SER A 427 -20.15 -21.72 8.63
C SER A 427 -20.15 -20.27 9.12
N ASN A 428 -19.00 -19.60 9.07
CA ASN A 428 -18.90 -18.18 9.41
C ASN A 428 -19.75 -17.31 8.47
N LEU A 429 -19.64 -17.50 7.15
CA LEU A 429 -20.46 -16.78 6.16
C LEU A 429 -21.96 -17.03 6.36
N LYS A 430 -22.37 -18.28 6.65
CA LYS A 430 -23.76 -18.65 6.96
C LYS A 430 -24.26 -17.92 8.21
N SER A 431 -23.45 -17.84 9.27
CA SER A 431 -23.80 -17.10 10.50
C SER A 431 -24.04 -15.60 10.26
N LYS A 432 -23.51 -15.06 9.16
CA LYS A 432 -23.71 -13.67 8.71
C LYS A 432 -24.84 -13.53 7.67
N GLY A 433 -25.60 -14.59 7.42
CA GLY A 433 -26.84 -14.58 6.63
C GLY A 433 -26.65 -14.84 5.13
N LEU A 434 -25.69 -15.70 4.76
CA LEU A 434 -25.55 -16.25 3.41
C LEU A 434 -26.52 -17.43 3.17
N GLU A 435 -27.12 -17.49 1.98
CA GLU A 435 -27.99 -18.60 1.58
C GLU A 435 -27.18 -19.79 1.01
N LEU A 436 -27.49 -20.99 1.48
CA LEU A 436 -26.79 -22.24 1.11
C LEU A 436 -26.90 -22.63 -0.37
N SER A 437 -27.92 -22.12 -1.07
CA SER A 437 -28.14 -22.33 -2.51
C SER A 437 -26.95 -21.82 -3.34
N GLN A 438 -26.39 -20.68 -2.98
CA GLN A 438 -25.25 -20.04 -3.68
C GLN A 438 -23.91 -20.76 -3.45
N ILE A 439 -23.81 -21.54 -2.36
CA ILE A 439 -22.59 -22.28 -1.99
C ILE A 439 -22.47 -23.57 -2.81
N LYS A 440 -23.59 -24.25 -3.08
CA LYS A 440 -23.59 -25.57 -3.75
C LYS A 440 -23.02 -25.52 -5.17
N GLU A 441 -23.27 -24.44 -5.93
CA GLU A 441 -22.74 -24.26 -7.28
C GLU A 441 -21.21 -24.07 -7.32
N SER A 442 -20.66 -23.33 -6.36
CA SER A 442 -19.22 -23.03 -6.29
C SER A 442 -18.39 -24.20 -5.76
N VAL A 443 -19.01 -25.06 -4.95
CA VAL A 443 -18.33 -26.09 -4.16
C VAL A 443 -18.39 -27.48 -4.80
N GLY A 444 -19.34 -27.72 -5.72
CA GLY A 444 -19.60 -29.03 -6.34
C GLY A 444 -18.37 -29.69 -7.01
N GLY A 445 -17.42 -28.90 -7.51
CA GLY A 445 -16.18 -29.40 -8.12
C GLY A 445 -15.06 -29.76 -7.13
N PHE A 446 -15.07 -29.20 -5.91
CA PHE A 446 -14.01 -29.42 -4.91
C PHE A 446 -14.22 -30.70 -4.09
N PHE A 447 -15.48 -31.13 -3.96
CA PHE A 447 -15.87 -32.28 -3.13
C PHE A 447 -16.07 -33.59 -3.91
N SER A 448 -15.99 -33.58 -5.24
CA SER A 448 -16.11 -34.79 -6.08
C SER A 448 -14.98 -35.81 -5.89
N GLN A 449 -13.94 -35.47 -5.12
CA GLN A 449 -12.80 -36.33 -4.79
C GLN A 449 -12.71 -36.71 -3.30
N SER A 450 -13.71 -36.39 -2.47
CA SER A 450 -13.66 -36.73 -1.04
C SER A 450 -15.03 -37.17 -0.51
N ASP A 451 -15.06 -38.19 0.34
CA ASP A 451 -16.27 -38.75 1.00
C ASP A 451 -17.03 -37.73 1.90
N TYR A 452 -16.61 -36.47 1.94
CA TYR A 452 -17.10 -35.41 2.82
C TYR A 452 -18.21 -34.54 2.22
N ALA A 453 -18.67 -34.80 0.99
CA ALA A 453 -19.84 -34.14 0.41
C ALA A 453 -21.09 -34.23 1.33
N ARG A 454 -21.20 -35.30 2.13
CA ARG A 454 -22.28 -35.50 3.11
C ARG A 454 -22.29 -34.49 4.26
N ASN A 455 -21.17 -33.84 4.59
CA ASN A 455 -21.09 -32.88 5.70
C ASN A 455 -21.64 -31.48 5.33
N ILE A 456 -21.80 -31.18 4.04
CA ILE A 456 -22.46 -29.94 3.60
C ILE A 456 -23.97 -30.15 3.54
N GLU A 457 -24.44 -31.36 3.23
CA GLU A 457 -25.86 -31.71 3.29
C GLU A 457 -26.39 -31.79 4.74
N SER A 458 -25.54 -32.05 5.73
CA SER A 458 -25.94 -31.96 7.15
C SER A 458 -25.92 -30.53 7.72
N LEU A 459 -25.44 -29.55 6.94
CA LEU A 459 -25.48 -28.13 7.27
C LEU A 459 -26.71 -27.41 6.68
N SER A 460 -27.53 -28.05 5.85
CA SER A 460 -28.89 -27.58 5.54
C SER A 460 -29.84 -27.96 6.65
#